data_AF-A0A4R9EIB0-F1
#
_entry.id   AF-A0A4R9EIB0-F1
#
_cell.length_a   1.000
_cell.length_b   1.000
_cell.length_c   1.000
_cell.angle_alpha   90.00
_cell.angle_beta   90.00
_cell.angle_gamma   90.00
#
_symmetry.space_group_name_H-M   'P 1'
#
loop_
_entity.id
_entity.type
_entity.pdbx_description
1 polymer ?
#
loop_
_entity_poly.entity_id
_entity_poly.type
_entity_poly.pdbx_seq_one_letter_code
_entity_poly.pdbx_strand_id
1 'polypeptide(L)' 'MARTVVDINDELLAEAAQILGTKSKVATVNGALEELIKLRKRETFAEWLKSGGLPDLTGPVDEPRPDGDSHRAA' A
#
# COMPACT_ATOMS: atom_id res chain seq x y z
N MET A 1 16.81 2.74 -15.63
CA MET A 1 16.35 1.34 -15.71
C MET A 1 17.30 0.57 -16.62
N ALA A 2 17.55 -0.70 -16.33
CA ALA A 2 18.26 -1.60 -17.25
C ALA A 2 17.27 -2.17 -18.28
N ARG A 3 17.72 -2.43 -19.52
CA ARG A 3 16.90 -3.03 -20.56
C ARG A 3 16.99 -4.54 -20.46
N THR A 4 15.85 -5.19 -20.22
CA THR A 4 15.73 -6.65 -20.15
C THR A 4 14.83 -7.13 -21.28
N VAL A 5 15.25 -8.17 -21.99
CA VAL A 5 14.42 -8.85 -22.99
C VAL A 5 13.81 -10.07 -22.31
N VAL A 6 12.48 -10.14 -22.29
CA VAL A 6 11.71 -11.24 -21.70
C VAL A 6 10.52 -11.54 -22.59
N ASP A 7 10.14 -12.81 -22.65
CA ASP A 7 8.89 -13.23 -23.28
C ASP A 7 7.75 -13.10 -22.25
N ILE A 8 6.65 -12.47 -22.67
CA ILE A 8 5.48 -12.19 -21.83
C ILE A 8 4.25 -12.69 -22.57
N ASN A 9 3.32 -13.30 -21.83
CA ASN A 9 2.00 -13.62 -22.37
C ASN A 9 1.25 -12.31 -22.69
N ASP A 10 1.01 -12.06 -23.98
CA ASP A 10 0.38 -10.82 -24.46
C ASP A 10 -1.09 -10.67 -24.01
N GLU A 11 -1.82 -11.77 -23.77
CA GLU A 11 -3.20 -11.71 -23.26
C GLU A 11 -3.22 -11.21 -21.82
N LEU A 12 -2.36 -11.77 -20.96
CA LEU A 12 -2.22 -11.32 -19.57
C LEU A 12 -1.73 -9.86 -19.49
N LEU A 13 -0.82 -9.48 -20.39
CA LEU A 13 -0.32 -8.11 -20.45
C LEU A 13 -1.42 -7.13 -20.87
N ALA A 14 -2.29 -7.52 -21.80
CA ALA A 14 -3.43 -6.70 -22.22
C ALA A 14 -4.45 -6.55 -21.09
N GLU A 15 -4.79 -7.64 -20.40
CA GLU A 15 -5.71 -7.61 -19.26
C GLU A 15 -5.16 -6.72 -18.12
N ALA A 16 -3.89 -6.90 -17.77
CA ALA A 16 -3.22 -6.04 -16.79
C ALA A 16 -3.22 -4.57 -17.22
N ALA A 17 -3.04 -4.28 -18.52
CA ALA A 17 -3.08 -2.91 -19.02
C ALA A 17 -4.47 -2.27 -18.86
N GLN A 18 -5.54 -3.04 -19.08
CA GLN A 18 -6.92 -2.58 -18.84
C GLN A 18 -7.15 -2.31 -17.35
N ILE A 19 -6.80 -3.25 -16.48
CA ILE A 19 -6.96 -3.11 -15.02
C ILE A 19 -6.20 -1.89 -14.49
N LEU A 20 -4.96 -1.69 -14.97
CA LEU A 20 -4.09 -0.59 -14.53
C LEU A 20 -4.35 0.72 -15.29
N GLY A 21 -5.21 0.74 -16.32
CA GLY A 21 -5.46 1.92 -17.15
C GLY A 21 -4.22 2.44 -17.90
N THR A 22 -3.28 1.55 -18.24
CA THR A 22 -1.99 1.93 -18.84
C THR A 22 -2.02 1.83 -20.36
N LYS A 23 -1.21 2.67 -21.03
CA LYS A 23 -1.15 2.75 -22.50
C LYS A 23 0.13 2.16 -23.12
N SER A 24 1.08 1.71 -22.32
CA SER A 24 2.34 1.14 -22.81
C SER A 24 2.73 -0.10 -22.03
N LYS A 25 3.31 -1.09 -22.73
CA LYS A 25 3.76 -2.36 -22.13
C LYS A 25 4.70 -2.13 -20.95
N VAL A 26 5.62 -1.17 -21.04
CA VAL A 26 6.56 -0.82 -19.95
C VAL A 26 5.82 -0.27 -18.73
N ALA A 27 4.84 0.62 -18.93
CA ALA A 27 4.03 1.14 -17.84
C ALA A 27 3.20 0.04 -17.16
N THR A 28 2.64 -0.88 -17.96
CA THR A 28 1.89 -2.03 -17.44
C THR A 28 2.78 -2.96 -16.61
N VAL A 29 3.95 -3.33 -17.12
CA VAL A 29 4.87 -4.22 -16.40
C VAL A 29 5.35 -3.57 -15.10
N ASN A 30 5.80 -2.32 -15.16
CA ASN A 30 6.27 -1.63 -13.96
C ASN A 30 5.14 -1.42 -12.93
N GLY A 31 3.94 -1.05 -13.38
CA GLY A 31 2.77 -0.89 -12.52
C GLY A 31 2.34 -2.21 -11.87
N ALA A 32 2.32 -3.31 -12.63
CA ALA A 32 1.99 -4.63 -12.09
C ALA A 32 3.00 -5.09 -11.02
N LEU A 33 4.29 -4.87 -11.25
CA LEU A 33 5.33 -5.16 -10.26
C LEU A 33 5.18 -4.30 -9.00
N GLU A 34 4.84 -3.02 -9.15
CA GLU A 34 4.60 -2.12 -8.03
C GLU A 34 3.40 -2.55 -7.19
N GLU A 35 2.28 -2.91 -7.84
CA GLU A 35 1.08 -3.39 -7.15
C GLU A 35 1.32 -4.70 -6.40
N LEU A 36 2.10 -5.62 -6.98
CA LEU A 36 2.52 -6.84 -6.29
C LEU A 36 3.34 -6.52 -5.03
N ILE A 37 4.31 -5.60 -5.13
CA ILE A 37 5.13 -5.19 -3.98
C ILE A 37 4.25 -4.54 -2.90
N LYS A 38 3.33 -3.65 -3.27
CA LYS A 38 2.38 -3.04 -2.34
C LYS A 38 1.52 -4.09 -1.65
N LEU A 39 1.01 -5.06 -2.39
CA LEU A 39 0.24 -6.18 -1.83
C LEU A 39 1.06 -6.93 -0.77
N ARG A 40 2.30 -7.33 -1.09
CA ARG A 40 3.16 -8.06 -0.14
C ARG A 40 3.53 -7.24 1.09
N LYS A 41 3.76 -5.93 0.94
CA LYS A 41 3.99 -5.03 2.07
C LYS A 41 2.77 -4.94 2.97
N ARG A 42 1.56 -4.83 2.41
CA ARG A 42 0.30 -4.82 3.18
C ARG A 42 0.10 -6.14 3.94
N GLU A 43 0.33 -7.28 3.30
CA GLU A 43 0.24 -8.61 3.94
C GLU A 43 1.24 -8.72 5.10
N THR A 44 2.51 -8.37 4.86
CA THR A 44 3.56 -8.45 5.88
C THR A 44 3.28 -7.52 7.05
N PHE A 45 2.81 -6.31 6.75
CA PHE A 45 2.41 -5.35 7.78
C PHE A 45 1.23 -5.88 8.61
N ALA A 46 0.21 -6.44 7.96
CA ALA A 46 -0.93 -7.03 8.66
C ALA A 46 -0.53 -8.21 9.57
N GLU A 47 0.38 -9.07 9.11
CA GLU A 47 0.91 -10.15 9.95
C GLU A 47 1.73 -9.62 11.14
N TRP A 48 2.56 -8.59 10.91
CA TRP A 48 3.29 -7.93 11.98
C TRP A 48 2.35 -7.32 13.03
N LEU A 49 1.24 -6.69 12.60
CA LEU A 49 0.19 -6.20 13.51
C LEU A 49 -0.41 -7.33 14.36
N LYS A 50 -0.78 -8.45 13.75
CA LYS A 50 -1.32 -9.62 14.47
C LYS A 50 -0.34 -10.21 15.47
N SER A 51 0.96 -10.15 15.17
CA SER A 51 2.01 -10.65 16.06
C SER A 51 2.31 -9.74 17.27
N GLY A 52 1.55 -8.64 17.44
CA GLY A 52 1.74 -7.70 18.54
C GLY A 52 2.72 -6.56 18.22
N GLY A 53 2.88 -6.21 16.95
CA GLY A 53 3.80 -5.15 16.51
C GLY A 53 3.51 -3.74 17.04
N LEU A 54 2.30 -3.50 17.57
CA LEU A 54 1.91 -2.21 18.16
C LEU A 54 1.55 -2.36 19.66
N PRO A 55 2.52 -2.70 20.52
CA PRO A 55 2.23 -2.99 21.93
C PRO A 55 1.60 -1.79 22.67
N ASP A 56 1.99 -0.57 22.31
CA ASP A 56 1.51 0.66 22.96
C ASP A 56 0.21 1.22 22.35
N LEU A 57 -0.32 0.60 21.28
CA LEU A 57 -1.57 1.02 20.62
C LEU A 57 -2.68 -0.03 20.72
N THR A 58 -2.47 -1.09 21.51
CA THR A 58 -3.48 -2.14 21.77
C THR A 58 -4.18 -2.01 23.12
N GLY A 59 -3.87 -0.98 23.91
CA GLY A 59 -4.50 -0.70 25.19
C GLY A 59 -5.87 0.01 25.07
N PRO A 60 -6.60 0.16 26.19
CA PRO A 60 -7.80 0.98 26.25
C PRO A 60 -7.49 2.40 25.76
N VAL A 61 -8.41 3.02 25.01
CA VAL A 61 -8.30 4.44 24.71
C VAL A 61 -8.49 5.22 26.03
N ASP A 62 -7.51 6.04 26.40
CA ASP A 62 -7.69 7.00 27.49
C ASP A 62 -8.89 7.89 27.12
N GLU A 63 -9.82 8.07 28.07
CA GLU A 63 -10.95 8.98 27.89
C GLU A 63 -10.40 10.36 27.50
N PRO A 64 -11.08 11.07 26.56
CA PRO A 64 -10.64 12.40 26.15
C PRO A 64 -10.47 13.28 27.39
N ARG A 65 -9.23 13.73 27.62
CA ARG A 65 -8.91 14.60 28.75
C ARG A 65 -9.83 15.82 28.68
N PRO A 66 -10.59 16.15 29.74
CA PRO A 66 -11.61 17.20 29.70
C PRO A 66 -11.07 18.64 29.54
N ASP A 67 -9.81 18.82 29.17
CA ASP A 67 -9.12 20.11 29.19
C ASP A 67 -8.40 20.32 27.86
N GLY A 68 -9.16 20.86 26.91
CA GLY A 68 -8.69 21.21 25.57
C GLY A 68 -9.50 22.31 24.89
N ASP A 69 -10.16 23.18 25.66
CA ASP A 69 -10.73 24.42 25.12
C ASP A 69 -10.15 25.63 25.88
N SER A 70 -8.91 25.99 25.53
CA SER A 70 -8.28 27.26 25.92
C SER A 70 -7.50 27.89 24.76
N HIS A 71 -8.02 27.78 23.54
CA HIS A 71 -7.65 28.63 22.41
C HIS A 71 -8.82 29.52 21.98
N ARG A 72 -9.44 30.22 22.94
CA ARG A 72 -10.23 31.43 22.70
C ARG A 72 -10.17 32.35 23.92
N ALA A 73 -9.26 33.33 23.89
CA ALA A 73 -9.50 34.71 24.34
C ALA A 73 -8.22 35.55 24.20
N ALA A 74 -8.42 36.78 23.70
CA ALA A 74 -7.52 37.93 23.54
C ALA A 74 -6.57 37.91 22.33
#